data_AF-A0A6G2DNU7-F1
#
_entry.id   AF-A0A6G2DNU7-F1
#
_cell.length_a   1.000
_cell.length_b   1.000
_cell.length_c   1.000
_cell.angle_alpha   90.00
_cell.angle_beta   90.00
_cell.angle_gamma   90.00
#
_symmetry.space_group_name_H-M   'P 1'
#
loop_
_entity.id
_entity.type
_entity.pdbx_description
1 polymer ?
#
loop_
_entity_poly.entity_id
_entity_poly.type
_entity_poly.pdbx_seq_one_letter_code
_entity_poly.pdbx_strand_id
1 'polypeptide(L)'
;LWGLHNGLNILHTAHRISTSHSSFEKVKRYLEKMGYVDGEHFSSIRAKGQERIELFDGGGIVQFRTRTSNGGLGEGFDLLVIDEAQEYTTEQESALKYTVTDSSNPITIMC
;
A
#
# COMPACT_ATOMS: atom_id res chain seq x y z
N LEU A 1 -3.19 8.86 -1.94
CA LEU A 1 -2.46 10.14 -2.06
C LEU A 1 -2.44 10.90 -0.74
N TRP A 2 -3.60 11.20 -0.13
CA TRP A 2 -3.62 11.89 1.18
C TRP A 2 -2.69 11.27 2.23
N GLY A 3 -2.76 9.95 2.44
CA GLY A 3 -1.88 9.29 3.41
C GLY A 3 -0.38 9.41 3.09
N LEU A 4 -0.01 9.35 1.80
CA LEU A 4 1.38 9.57 1.37
C LEU A 4 1.87 10.98 1.74
N HIS A 5 1.06 12.01 1.50
CA HIS A 5 1.42 13.38 1.85
C HIS A 5 1.42 13.64 3.37
N ASN A 6 0.80 12.78 4.17
CA ASN A 6 0.82 12.86 5.64
C ASN A 6 1.90 11.97 6.27
N GLY A 7 2.80 11.39 5.47
CA GLY A 7 3.89 10.56 6.01
C GLY A 7 3.44 9.18 6.50
N LEU A 8 2.24 8.72 6.15
CA LEU A 8 1.73 7.43 6.61
C LEU A 8 2.43 6.26 5.90
N ASN A 9 2.63 5.17 6.63
CA ASN A 9 3.02 3.89 6.05
C ASN A 9 1.77 3.10 5.66
N ILE A 10 1.60 2.86 4.36
CA ILE A 10 0.39 2.31 3.77
C ILE A 10 0.66 0.94 3.15
N LEU A 11 -0.17 -0.04 3.48
CA LEU A 11 -0.22 -1.32 2.77
C LEU A 11 -1.47 -1.40 1.91
N HIS A 12 -1.32 -1.46 0.60
CA HIS A 12 -2.39 -1.77 -0.34
C HIS A 12 -2.29 -3.20 -0.81
N THR A 13 -3.34 -3.98 -0.56
CA THR A 13 -3.40 -5.39 -0.96
C THR A 13 -4.54 -5.63 -1.95
N ALA A 14 -4.33 -6.49 -2.94
CA ALA A 14 -5.37 -6.95 -3.87
C ALA A 14 -5.32 -8.48 -4.01
N HIS A 15 -6.42 -9.12 -4.42
CA HIS A 15 -6.45 -10.57 -4.62
C HIS A 15 -5.54 -10.98 -5.80
N ARG A 16 -5.49 -10.19 -6.88
CA ARG A 16 -4.64 -10.48 -8.05
C ARG A 16 -3.42 -9.58 -8.15
N ILE A 17 -2.29 -10.17 -8.60
CA ILE A 17 -1.06 -9.43 -8.94
C ILE A 17 -1.32 -8.32 -9.95
N SER A 18 -2.13 -8.59 -10.98
CA SER A 18 -2.49 -7.60 -12.00
C SER A 18 -3.24 -6.41 -11.41
N THR A 19 -4.11 -6.64 -10.42
CA THR A 19 -4.89 -5.59 -9.76
C THR A 19 -3.97 -4.73 -8.88
N SER A 20 -3.12 -5.36 -8.07
CA SER A 20 -2.09 -4.68 -7.27
C SER A 20 -1.18 -3.81 -8.16
N HIS A 21 -0.67 -4.38 -9.25
CA HIS A 21 0.19 -3.67 -10.20
C HIS A 21 -0.52 -2.47 -10.85
N SER A 22 -1.79 -2.64 -11.23
CA SER A 22 -2.59 -1.56 -11.80
C SER A 22 -2.77 -0.40 -10.83
N SER A 23 -2.98 -0.67 -9.54
CA SER A 23 -3.08 0.35 -8.50
C SER A 23 -1.76 1.09 -8.30
N PHE A 24 -0.62 0.39 -8.32
CA PHE A 24 0.71 1.00 -8.32
C PHE A 24 0.90 1.98 -9.49
N GLU A 25 0.64 1.52 -10.72
CA GLU A 25 0.79 2.34 -11.92
C GLU A 25 -0.11 3.58 -11.89
N LYS A 26 -1.35 3.44 -11.37
CA LYS A 26 -2.27 4.57 -11.20
C LYS A 26 -1.71 5.61 -10.23
N VAL A 27 -1.20 5.19 -9.07
CA VAL A 27 -0.64 6.12 -8.07
C VAL A 27 0.60 6.81 -8.60
N LYS A 28 1.53 6.06 -9.20
CA LYS A 28 2.73 6.63 -9.84
C LYS A 28 2.34 7.68 -10.90
N ARG A 29 1.42 7.34 -11.81
CA ARG A 29 0.93 8.25 -12.84
C ARG A 29 0.28 9.50 -12.25
N TYR A 30 -0.42 9.41 -11.13
CA TYR A 30 -0.99 10.59 -10.49
C TYR A 30 0.08 11.49 -9.87
N LEU A 31 1.12 10.93 -9.27
CA LEU A 31 2.25 11.71 -8.78
C LEU A 31 2.94 12.46 -9.91
N GLU A 32 3.23 11.77 -11.02
CA GLU A 32 3.82 12.39 -12.22
C GLU A 32 2.93 13.51 -12.79
N LYS A 33 1.61 13.31 -12.83
CA LYS A 33 0.66 14.35 -13.27
C LYS A 33 0.58 15.55 -12.32
N MET A 34 0.92 15.39 -11.05
CA MET A 34 1.01 16.48 -10.08
C MET A 34 2.33 17.25 -10.17
N GLY A 35 3.25 16.82 -11.05
CA GLY A 35 4.56 17.45 -11.26
C GLY A 35 5.71 16.79 -10.48
N TYR A 36 5.45 15.69 -9.77
CA TYR A 36 6.50 14.95 -9.08
C TYR A 36 7.34 14.11 -10.05
N VAL A 37 8.64 14.11 -9.84
CA VAL A 37 9.61 13.38 -10.67
C VAL A 37 10.18 12.19 -9.88
N ASP A 38 10.13 11.00 -10.47
CA ASP A 38 10.71 9.77 -9.90
C ASP A 38 12.24 9.89 -9.83
N GLY A 39 12.81 9.57 -8.66
CA GLY A 39 14.23 9.77 -8.34
C GLY A 39 14.56 11.14 -7.74
N GLU A 40 13.69 12.14 -7.87
CA GLU A 40 13.90 13.48 -7.29
C GLU A 40 12.93 13.79 -6.14
N HIS A 41 11.66 13.45 -6.30
CA HIS A 41 10.61 13.76 -5.32
C HIS A 41 10.06 12.52 -4.64
N PHE A 42 10.05 11.39 -5.34
CA PHE A 42 9.68 10.10 -4.81
C PHE A 42 10.58 9.02 -5.41
N SER A 43 10.69 7.87 -4.75
CA SER A 43 11.26 6.67 -5.34
C SER A 43 10.17 5.66 -5.66
N SER A 44 10.31 4.94 -6.76
CA SER A 44 9.44 3.80 -7.08
C SER A 44 10.23 2.51 -7.30
N ILE A 45 9.79 1.43 -6.64
CA ILE A 45 10.32 0.08 -6.85
C ILE A 45 9.28 -0.71 -7.62
N ARG A 46 9.64 -1.16 -8.81
CA ARG A 46 8.78 -1.96 -9.68
C ARG A 46 9.14 -3.44 -9.58
N ALA A 47 8.77 -4.06 -8.47
CA ALA A 47 8.84 -5.50 -8.26
C ALA A 47 7.42 -6.07 -8.32
N LYS A 48 7.09 -6.85 -9.34
CA LYS A 48 5.71 -7.29 -9.61
C LYS A 48 5.11 -8.04 -8.40
N GLY A 49 4.08 -7.45 -7.77
CA GLY A 49 3.43 -7.99 -6.56
C GLY A 49 4.07 -7.60 -5.23
N GLN A 50 5.12 -6.77 -5.25
CA GLN A 50 5.77 -6.14 -4.11
C GLN A 50 6.24 -4.71 -4.49
N GLU A 51 5.42 -3.99 -5.23
CA GLU A 51 5.76 -2.64 -5.66
C GLU A 51 5.74 -1.66 -4.48
N ARG A 52 6.56 -0.62 -4.56
CA ARG A 52 6.65 0.40 -3.50
C ARG A 52 6.79 1.78 -4.10
N ILE A 53 6.17 2.76 -3.46
CA ILE A 53 6.40 4.18 -3.70
C ILE A 53 6.68 4.85 -2.37
N GLU A 54 7.72 5.66 -2.32
CA GLU A 54 8.08 6.47 -1.15
C GLU A 54 8.25 7.92 -1.58
N LEU A 55 7.47 8.81 -0.97
CA LEU A 55 7.60 10.24 -1.16
C LEU A 55 8.69 10.76 -0.23
N PHE A 56 9.69 11.46 -0.77
CA PHE A 56 10.79 11.99 0.05
C PHE A 56 10.31 13.13 0.95
N ASP A 57 9.38 13.94 0.44
CA ASP A 57 8.69 14.94 1.25
C ASP A 57 7.65 14.27 2.15
N GLY A 58 7.76 14.51 3.46
CA GLY A 58 6.92 13.89 4.48
C GLY A 58 7.19 12.42 4.79
N GLY A 59 7.98 11.70 3.96
CA GLY A 59 8.41 10.32 4.22
C GLY A 59 7.31 9.26 4.07
N GLY A 60 6.20 9.58 3.41
CA GLY A 60 5.07 8.66 3.26
C GLY A 60 5.39 7.50 2.31
N ILE A 61 4.96 6.31 2.69
CA ILE A 61 5.27 5.07 1.97
C ILE A 61 3.97 4.36 1.61
N VAL A 62 3.87 3.85 0.38
CA VAL A 62 2.84 2.89 0.00
C VAL A 62 3.47 1.66 -0.60
N GLN A 63 3.06 0.51 -0.08
CA GLN A 63 3.46 -0.81 -0.56
C GLN A 63 2.25 -1.47 -1.23
N PHE A 64 2.42 -1.92 -2.46
CA PHE A 64 1.40 -2.66 -3.20
C PHE A 64 1.78 -4.13 -3.20
N ARG A 65 0.89 -4.97 -2.67
CA ARG A 65 1.13 -6.40 -2.54
C ARG A 65 -0.04 -7.22 -3.05
N THR A 66 0.30 -8.37 -3.60
CA THR A 66 -0.71 -9.41 -3.82
C THR A 66 -1.04 -10.06 -2.48
N ARG A 67 -2.34 -10.24 -2.19
CA ARG A 67 -2.76 -10.91 -0.96
C ARG A 67 -2.32 -12.36 -0.97
N THR A 68 -1.73 -12.78 0.13
CA THR A 68 -1.40 -14.17 0.45
C THR A 68 -1.84 -14.44 1.88
N SER A 69 -2.04 -15.72 2.22
CA SER A 69 -2.50 -16.12 3.56
C SER A 69 -1.49 -15.84 4.69
N ASN A 70 -0.24 -15.50 4.35
CA ASN A 70 0.84 -15.16 5.29
C ASN A 70 1.35 -13.72 5.10
N GLY A 71 0.71 -12.92 4.23
CA GLY A 71 1.22 -11.61 3.85
C GLY A 71 1.07 -10.59 4.98
N GLY A 72 2.19 -9.97 5.40
CA GLY A 72 2.20 -8.81 6.29
C GLY A 72 2.54 -9.08 7.76
N LEU A 73 2.62 -10.34 8.20
CA LEU A 73 3.02 -10.68 9.57
C LEU A 73 4.41 -10.11 9.92
N GLY A 74 4.49 -9.30 10.98
CA GLY A 74 5.73 -8.70 11.48
C GLY A 74 6.05 -7.30 10.93
N GLU A 75 5.16 -6.71 10.13
CA GLU A 75 5.28 -5.33 9.65
C GLU A 75 4.18 -4.45 10.27
N GLY A 76 4.51 -3.18 10.49
CA GLY A 76 3.60 -2.16 11.02
C GLY A 76 3.23 -1.13 9.96
N PHE A 77 1.92 -0.89 9.80
CA PHE A 77 1.34 0.08 8.88
C PHE A 77 0.34 0.98 9.60
N ASP A 78 0.20 2.21 9.14
CA ASP A 78 -0.83 3.15 9.62
C ASP A 78 -2.15 2.94 8.90
N LEU A 79 -2.08 2.56 7.62
CA LEU A 79 -3.25 2.41 6.76
C LEU A 79 -3.18 1.11 5.97
N LEU A 80 -4.21 0.29 6.12
CA LEU A 80 -4.40 -0.96 5.37
C LEU A 80 -5.53 -0.78 4.35
N VAL A 81 -5.24 -1.01 3.07
CA VAL A 81 -6.24 -1.07 1.99
C VAL A 81 -6.40 -2.51 1.56
N ILE A 82 -7.64 -2.99 1.64
CA ILE A 82 -8.09 -4.30 1.15
C ILE A 82 -8.91 -4.06 -0.12
N ASP A 83 -8.25 -4.14 -1.27
CA ASP A 83 -8.89 -4.02 -2.59
C ASP A 83 -9.44 -5.37 -3.05
N GLU A 84 -10.48 -5.41 -3.86
CA GLU A 84 -11.23 -6.64 -4.16
C GLU A 84 -11.70 -7.33 -2.85
N ALA A 85 -12.26 -6.56 -1.92
CA ALA A 85 -12.60 -7.02 -0.57
C ALA A 85 -13.60 -8.20 -0.56
N GLN A 86 -14.37 -8.40 -1.63
CA GLN A 86 -15.23 -9.57 -1.79
C GLN A 86 -14.45 -10.90 -1.82
N GLU A 87 -13.16 -10.86 -2.19
CA GLU A 87 -12.26 -12.03 -2.21
C GLU A 87 -11.43 -12.15 -0.92
N TYR A 88 -11.72 -11.34 0.10
CA TYR A 88 -10.96 -11.30 1.34
C TYR A 88 -11.38 -12.46 2.25
N THR A 89 -10.47 -13.40 2.49
CA THR A 89 -10.74 -14.59 3.29
C THR A 89 -10.40 -14.38 4.77
N THR A 90 -11.02 -15.16 5.67
CA THR A 90 -10.74 -15.12 7.12
C THR A 90 -9.28 -15.39 7.47
N GLU A 91 -8.59 -16.20 6.66
CA GLU A 91 -7.16 -16.49 6.80
C GLU A 91 -6.31 -15.26 6.50
N GLN A 92 -6.60 -14.57 5.40
CA GLN A 92 -5.93 -13.33 5.02
C GLN A 92 -6.22 -12.22 6.04
N GLU A 93 -7.45 -12.17 6.56
CA GLU A 93 -7.83 -11.24 7.63
C GLU A 93 -7.01 -11.46 8.90
N SER A 94 -6.85 -12.72 9.29
CA SER A 94 -6.07 -13.09 10.47
C SER A 94 -4.60 -12.71 10.34
N ALA A 95 -4.04 -12.77 9.12
CA ALA A 95 -2.67 -12.35 8.84
C ALA A 95 -2.50 -10.83 8.84
N LEU A 96 -3.48 -10.08 8.31
CA LEU A 96 -3.36 -8.64 8.09
C LEU A 96 -3.87 -7.76 9.25
N LYS A 97 -4.83 -8.24 10.05
CA LYS A 97 -5.46 -7.40 11.10
C LYS A 97 -4.48 -6.89 12.16
N TYR A 98 -3.40 -7.63 12.41
CA TYR A 98 -2.37 -7.25 13.38
C TYR A 98 -1.29 -6.34 12.80
N THR A 99 -1.33 -6.07 11.50
CA THR A 99 -0.31 -5.25 10.85
C THR A 99 -0.52 -3.75 11.05
N VAL A 100 -1.70 -3.36 11.58
CA VAL A 100 -2.03 -1.97 11.89
C VAL A 100 -2.07 -1.65 13.38
N THR A 101 -1.93 -2.65 14.25
CA THR A 101 -2.18 -2.47 15.70
C THR A 101 -1.19 -1.55 16.40
N ASP A 102 0.00 -1.39 15.83
CA ASP A 102 1.06 -0.54 16.39
C ASP A 102 0.90 0.94 15.98
N SER A 103 -0.03 1.26 15.09
CA SER A 103 -0.33 2.64 14.72
C SER A 103 -1.16 3.34 15.80
N SER A 104 -0.89 4.62 16.04
CA SER A 104 -1.68 5.44 16.97
C SER A 104 -3.09 5.74 16.47
N ASN A 105 -3.33 5.61 15.17
CA ASN A 105 -4.64 5.80 14.55
C ASN A 105 -4.79 4.82 13.36
N PRO A 106 -5.04 3.53 13.63
CA PRO A 106 -5.11 2.51 12.60
C PRO A 106 -6.32 2.73 11.69
N ILE A 107 -6.10 2.74 10.38
CA ILE A 107 -7.16 2.89 9.37
C ILE A 107 -7.18 1.66 8.48
N THR A 108 -8.33 1.01 8.37
CA THR A 108 -8.57 -0.06 7.40
C THR A 108 -9.65 0.35 6.42
N ILE A 109 -9.34 0.32 5.13
CA ILE A 109 -10.26 0.63 4.03
C ILE A 109 -10.51 -0.67 3.26
N MET A 110 -11.79 -0.99 3.02
CA MET A 110 -12.21 -2.13 2.20
C MET A 110 -12.95 -1.61 0.97
N CYS A 111 -12.58 -2.06 -0.23
CA CYS A 111 -13.20 -1.64 -1.49
C CYS A 111 -13.40 -2.78 -2.49
#